data_AF-A0A3D2SJ99-F1
#
_entry.id   AF-A0A3D2SJ99-F1
#
_cell.length_a   1.000
_cell.length_b   1.000
_cell.length_c   1.000
_cell.angle_alpha   90.00
_cell.angle_beta   90.00
_cell.angle_gamma   90.00
#
_symmetry.space_group_name_H-M   'P 1'
#
loop_
_entity.id
_entity.type
_entity.pdbx_description
1 polymer ?
#
loop_
_entity_poly.entity_id
_entity_poly.type
_entity_poly.pdbx_seq_one_letter_code
_entity_poly.pdbx_strand_id
1 'polypeptide(L)'
;PHQLEEAILGLVSSMDKPGSPAGEAITACYALLHARTPAFRKTLRERLLNVTLEDLQRVAQQYLIDQKPIKAVVAPFAKREQLEQLGFQIKQVD
;
A
#
# COMPACT_ATOMS: atom_id res chain seq x y z
N PRO A 1 6.79 19.66 6.00
CA PRO A 1 5.64 20.15 5.21
C PRO A 1 5.73 19.84 3.70
N HIS A 2 6.80 20.26 3.01
CA HIS A 2 6.94 20.08 1.55
C HIS A 2 6.80 18.64 1.06
N GLN A 3 7.45 17.67 1.73
CA GLN A 3 7.38 16.26 1.36
C GLN A 3 5.97 15.66 1.44
N LEU A 4 5.15 16.13 2.39
CA LEU A 4 3.76 15.69 2.53
C LEU A 4 2.92 16.22 1.36
N GLU A 5 3.08 17.49 1.03
CA GLU A 5 2.40 18.12 -0.09
C GLU A 5 2.77 17.46 -1.42
N GLU A 6 4.06 17.21 -1.66
CA GLU A 6 4.54 16.48 -2.85
C GLU A 6 3.97 15.07 -2.93
N ALA A 7 3.90 14.35 -1.81
CA ALA A 7 3.32 13.01 -1.78
C ALA A 7 1.82 13.03 -2.10
N ILE A 8 1.07 14.01 -1.55
CA ILE A 8 -0.36 14.21 -1.85
C ILE A 8 -0.54 14.51 -3.35
N LEU A 9 0.24 15.45 -3.91
CA LEU A 9 0.18 15.81 -5.33
C LEU A 9 0.55 14.64 -6.24
N GLY A 10 1.58 13.86 -5.89
CA GLY A 10 1.98 12.67 -6.64
C GLY A 10 0.89 11.60 -6.66
N LEU A 11 0.22 11.38 -5.51
CA LEU A 11 -0.87 10.42 -5.41
C LEU A 11 -2.09 10.88 -6.21
N VAL A 12 -2.46 12.16 -6.10
CA VAL A 12 -3.54 12.77 -6.88
C VAL A 12 -3.27 12.66 -8.39
N SER A 13 -2.04 12.96 -8.83
CA SER A 13 -1.62 12.83 -10.23
C SER A 13 -1.75 11.38 -10.73
N SER A 14 -1.39 10.39 -9.88
CA SER A 14 -1.54 8.97 -10.22
C SER A 14 -3.00 8.54 -10.38
N MET A 15 -3.93 9.13 -9.61
CA MET A 15 -5.36 8.84 -9.69
C MET A 15 -6.00 9.40 -10.96
N ASP A 16 -5.52 10.56 -11.43
CA ASP A 16 -6.09 11.27 -12.58
C ASP A 16 -5.45 10.85 -13.92
N LYS A 17 -4.41 10.00 -13.87
CA LYS A 17 -3.70 9.56 -15.07
C LYS A 17 -4.64 8.75 -15.98
N PRO A 18 -4.77 9.12 -17.27
CA PRO A 18 -5.61 8.37 -18.20
C PRO A 18 -5.05 6.96 -18.43
N GLY A 19 -5.93 5.98 -18.43
CA GLY A 19 -5.65 4.59 -18.76
C GLY A 19 -5.99 4.27 -20.22
N SER A 20 -5.88 3.01 -20.60
CA SER A 20 -6.46 2.54 -21.85
C SER A 20 -7.98 2.38 -21.71
N PRO A 21 -8.78 2.54 -22.78
CA PRO A 21 -10.24 2.41 -22.69
C PRO A 21 -10.71 1.09 -22.08
N ALA A 22 -10.05 -0.03 -22.43
CA ALA A 22 -10.34 -1.34 -21.84
C ALA A 22 -9.96 -1.41 -20.36
N GLY A 23 -8.81 -0.86 -19.97
CA GLY A 23 -8.36 -0.84 -18.58
C GLY A 23 -9.26 0.00 -17.68
N GLU A 24 -9.76 1.14 -18.18
CA GLU A 24 -10.71 1.99 -17.47
C GLU A 24 -12.06 1.31 -17.30
N ALA A 25 -12.57 0.62 -18.32
CA ALA A 25 -13.82 -0.13 -18.23
C ALA A 25 -13.76 -1.26 -17.19
N ILE A 26 -12.66 -2.03 -17.17
CA ILE A 26 -12.42 -3.08 -16.17
C ILE A 26 -12.36 -2.47 -14.77
N THR A 27 -11.57 -1.42 -14.58
CA THR A 27 -11.42 -0.74 -13.29
C THR A 27 -12.76 -0.21 -12.79
N ALA A 28 -13.56 0.41 -13.67
CA ALA A 28 -14.88 0.92 -13.34
C ALA A 28 -15.84 -0.20 -12.93
N CYS A 29 -15.83 -1.34 -13.63
CA CYS A 29 -16.64 -2.51 -13.29
C CYS A 29 -16.31 -3.03 -11.89
N TYR A 30 -15.04 -3.30 -11.60
CA TYR A 30 -14.61 -3.77 -10.27
C TYR A 30 -14.87 -2.73 -9.17
N ALA A 31 -14.69 -1.44 -9.47
CA ALA A 31 -15.01 -0.38 -8.53
C ALA A 31 -16.50 -0.37 -8.16
N LEU A 32 -17.39 -0.49 -9.15
CA LEU A 32 -18.84 -0.57 -8.92
C LEU A 32 -19.25 -1.81 -8.14
N LEU A 33 -18.64 -2.97 -8.42
CA LEU A 33 -18.87 -4.22 -7.66
C LEU A 33 -18.51 -4.08 -6.17
N HIS A 34 -17.54 -3.23 -5.85
CA HIS A 34 -17.14 -2.90 -4.48
C HIS A 34 -17.79 -1.62 -3.93
N ALA A 35 -18.88 -1.12 -4.55
CA ALA A 35 -19.58 0.11 -4.17
C ALA A 35 -18.70 1.39 -4.19
N ARG A 36 -17.58 1.38 -4.92
CA ARG A 36 -16.67 2.52 -5.10
C ARG A 36 -17.06 3.33 -6.33
N THR A 37 -18.16 4.06 -6.21
CA THR A 37 -18.70 4.91 -7.29
C THR A 37 -17.80 6.12 -7.59
N PRO A 38 -18.04 6.90 -8.66
CA PRO A 38 -17.33 8.16 -8.89
C PRO A 38 -17.39 9.13 -7.69
N ALA A 39 -18.50 9.13 -6.93
CA ALA A 39 -18.63 9.93 -5.72
C ALA A 39 -17.62 9.50 -4.64
N PHE A 40 -17.38 8.19 -4.49
CA PHE A 40 -16.35 7.68 -3.58
C PHE A 40 -14.95 8.23 -3.94
N ARG A 41 -14.61 8.29 -5.24
CA ARG A 41 -13.32 8.85 -5.68
C ARG A 41 -13.18 10.34 -5.34
N LYS A 42 -14.26 11.10 -5.49
CA LYS A 42 -14.29 12.52 -5.11
C LYS A 42 -14.05 12.71 -3.61
N THR A 43 -14.79 11.96 -2.78
CA THR A 43 -14.60 12.00 -1.32
C THR A 43 -13.21 11.54 -0.90
N LEU A 44 -12.65 10.52 -1.55
CA LEU A 44 -11.29 10.07 -1.30
C LEU A 44 -10.27 11.18 -1.60
N ARG A 45 -10.41 11.86 -2.74
CA ARG A 45 -9.55 13.00 -3.11
C ARG A 45 -9.63 14.12 -2.07
N GLU A 46 -10.83 14.50 -1.67
CA GLU A 46 -11.04 15.52 -0.63
C GLU A 46 -10.37 15.14 0.69
N ARG A 47 -10.45 13.87 1.10
CA ARG A 47 -9.77 13.38 2.30
C ARG A 47 -8.25 13.44 2.18
N LEU A 48 -7.71 13.04 1.04
CA LEU A 48 -6.26 13.05 0.79
C LEU A 48 -5.67 14.47 0.84
N LEU A 49 -6.38 15.45 0.30
CA LEU A 49 -5.96 16.85 0.33
C LEU A 49 -5.92 17.43 1.76
N ASN A 50 -6.66 16.85 2.69
CA ASN A 50 -6.73 17.28 4.09
C ASN A 50 -5.84 16.44 5.03
N VAL A 51 -5.01 15.53 4.50
CA VAL A 51 -4.11 14.71 5.32
C VAL A 51 -3.07 15.60 6.00
N THR A 52 -2.88 15.40 7.30
CA THR A 52 -1.87 16.12 8.09
C THR A 52 -0.70 15.22 8.49
N LEU A 53 0.33 15.81 9.09
CA LEU A 53 1.47 15.04 9.60
C LEU A 53 1.08 14.16 10.79
N GLU A 54 0.16 14.64 11.63
CA GLU A 54 -0.37 13.91 12.78
C GLU A 54 -1.11 12.65 12.34
N ASP A 55 -1.84 12.71 11.22
CA ASP A 55 -2.44 11.52 10.61
C ASP A 55 -1.38 10.50 10.23
N LEU A 56 -0.28 10.92 9.60
CA LEU A 56 0.81 9.99 9.25
C LEU A 56 1.44 9.36 10.48
N GLN A 57 1.70 10.15 11.52
CA GLN A 57 2.26 9.63 12.78
C GLN A 57 1.32 8.60 13.41
N ARG A 58 0.02 8.89 13.46
CA ARG A 58 -1.01 7.98 13.98
C ARG A 58 -1.06 6.67 13.17
N VAL A 59 -1.02 6.74 11.84
CA VAL A 59 -1.09 5.56 10.97
C VAL A 59 0.19 4.74 11.08
N ALA A 60 1.36 5.38 11.15
CA ALA A 60 2.64 4.71 11.37
C ALA A 60 2.66 3.99 12.72
N GLN A 61 2.18 4.64 13.77
CA GLN A 61 2.06 4.02 15.09
C GLN A 61 1.15 2.78 15.03
N GLN A 62 -0.07 2.95 14.50
CA GLN A 62 -1.08 1.89 14.45
C GLN A 62 -0.64 0.68 13.62
N TYR A 63 -0.05 0.89 12.44
CA TYR A 63 0.19 -0.21 11.49
C TYR A 63 1.64 -0.68 11.42
N LEU A 64 2.61 0.09 11.90
CA LEU A 64 4.03 -0.28 11.84
C LEU A 64 4.65 -0.50 13.22
N ILE A 65 4.38 0.38 14.18
CA ILE A 65 5.04 0.33 15.49
C ILE A 65 4.33 -0.62 16.46
N ASP A 66 3.01 -0.53 16.55
CA ASP A 66 2.20 -1.35 17.47
C ASP A 66 1.92 -2.76 16.94
N GLN A 67 2.40 -3.07 15.74
CA GLN A 67 2.21 -4.37 15.11
C GLN A 67 3.42 -5.28 15.33
N LYS A 68 3.16 -6.58 15.47
CA LYS A 68 4.23 -7.58 15.52
C LYS A 68 4.82 -7.75 14.11
N PRO A 69 6.10 -7.39 13.86
CA PRO A 69 6.68 -7.52 12.53
C PRO A 69 6.82 -9.00 12.16
N ILE A 70 6.45 -9.33 10.92
CA ILE A 70 6.67 -10.65 10.33
C ILE A 70 7.77 -10.51 9.28
N LYS A 71 8.79 -11.35 9.38
CA LYS A 71 9.90 -11.42 8.43
C LYS A 71 9.81 -12.72 7.67
N ALA A 72 9.90 -12.65 6.35
CA ALA A 72 10.00 -13.80 5.46
C ALA A 72 11.04 -13.50 4.36
N VAL A 73 11.81 -14.51 3.97
CA VAL A 73 12.83 -14.36 2.93
C VAL A 73 12.89 -15.64 2.09
N VAL A 74 13.08 -15.46 0.79
CA VAL A 74 13.39 -16.56 -0.15
C VAL A 74 14.90 -16.59 -0.32
N ALA A 75 15.51 -17.74 -0.07
CA ALA A 75 16.96 -17.88 -0.08
C ALA A 75 17.40 -19.25 -0.61
N PRO A 76 18.62 -19.35 -1.20
CA PRO A 76 19.18 -20.63 -1.64
C PRO A 76 19.42 -21.60 -0.49
N PHE A 77 19.37 -22.91 -0.77
CA PHE A 77 19.63 -23.98 0.21
C PHE A 77 20.97 -23.83 0.95
N ALA A 78 22.00 -23.32 0.26
CA ALA A 78 23.32 -23.08 0.85
C ALA A 78 23.32 -22.13 2.05
N LYS A 79 22.28 -21.30 2.23
CA LYS A 79 22.15 -20.35 3.34
C LYS A 79 21.24 -20.84 4.47
N ARG A 80 20.86 -22.11 4.47
CA ARG A 80 19.93 -22.68 5.46
C ARG A 80 20.41 -22.46 6.90
N GLU A 81 21.66 -22.81 7.18
CA GLU A 81 22.23 -22.68 8.53
C GLU A 81 22.23 -21.23 9.01
N GLN A 82 22.55 -20.28 8.11
CA GLN A 82 22.50 -18.84 8.42
C GLN A 82 21.07 -18.38 8.77
N LEU A 83 20.06 -18.90 8.09
CA LEU A 83 18.66 -18.53 8.34
C LEU A 83 18.12 -19.13 9.64
N GLU A 84 18.54 -20.35 9.97
CA GLU A 84 18.24 -20.99 11.25
C GLU A 84 18.88 -20.19 12.41
N GLN A 85 20.13 -19.76 12.26
CA GLN A 85 20.81 -18.86 13.23
C GLN A 85 20.11 -17.51 13.39
N LEU A 86 19.51 -16.98 12.33
CA LEU A 86 18.71 -15.74 12.35
C LEU A 86 17.29 -15.93 12.91
N GLY A 87 16.95 -17.15 13.33
CA GLY A 87 15.66 -17.48 13.94
C GLY A 87 14.50 -17.63 12.95
N PHE A 88 14.78 -17.88 11.67
CA PHE A 88 13.74 -18.16 10.68
C PHE A 88 13.28 -19.61 10.75
N GLN A 89 11.97 -19.83 10.63
CA GLN A 89 11.42 -21.16 10.39
C GLN A 89 11.53 -21.50 8.91
N ILE A 90 12.28 -22.55 8.58
CA ILE A 90 12.49 -22.98 7.19
C ILE A 90 11.28 -23.76 6.70
N LYS A 91 10.66 -23.27 5.62
CA LYS A 91 9.66 -24.00 4.83
C LYS A 91 10.25 -24.28 3.45
N GLN A 92 10.33 -25.56 3.09
CA GLN A 92 10.74 -26.01 1.77
C GLN A 92 9.48 -26.41 0.99
N VAL A 93 9.40 -26.00 -0.27
CA VAL A 93 8.43 -26.54 -1.21
C VAL A 93 9.13 -27.71 -1.91
N ASP A 94 8.48 -28.87 -1.92
CA ASP A 94 8.96 -30.08 -2.60
C ASP A 94 9.01 -29.90 -4.13
#